data_AF-A0A355BDC5-F1
#
_entry.id   AF-A0A355BDC5-F1
#
_cell.length_a   1.000
_cell.length_b   1.000
_cell.length_c   1.000
_cell.angle_alpha   90.00
_cell.angle_beta   90.00
_cell.angle_gamma   90.00
#
_symmetry.space_group_name_H-M   'P 1'
#
loop_
_entity.id
_entity.type
_entity.pdbx_description
1 polymer ?
#
loop_
_entity_poly.entity_id
_entity_poly.type
_entity_poly.pdbx_seq_one_letter_code
_entity_poly.pdbx_strand_id
1 'polypeptide(L)'
;IGLNNKHLGTTVKINKGEGNALITIEDFPLFASEEYWVNLYLGDQGPNYEILENALKVKVIGEDVFGSGRKLDTAWNRIIHRNIKIETL
;
A
#
# COMPACT_ATOMS: atom_id res chain seq x y z
N ILE A 1 -3.52 5.31 -0.87
CA ILE A 1 -2.40 5.82 -1.70
C ILE A 1 -2.86 5.75 -3.15
N GLY A 2 -2.66 6.79 -3.96
CA GLY A 2 -2.91 6.71 -5.40
C GLY A 2 -1.64 6.25 -6.13
N LEU A 3 -1.68 5.07 -6.75
CA LEU A 3 -0.57 4.56 -7.56
C LEU A 3 -0.95 4.64 -9.04
N ASN A 4 -0.19 5.41 -9.81
CA ASN A 4 -0.36 5.48 -11.25
C ASN A 4 1.00 5.71 -11.93
N ASN A 5 1.03 5.67 -13.26
CA ASN A 5 2.26 5.85 -14.05
C ASN A 5 3.05 7.12 -13.67
N LYS A 6 2.37 8.21 -13.30
CA LYS A 6 3.02 9.45 -12.85
C LYS A 6 3.74 9.28 -11.52
N HIS A 7 3.14 8.57 -10.56
CA HIS A 7 3.73 8.32 -9.24
C HIS A 7 4.82 7.24 -9.29
N LEU A 8 4.72 6.28 -10.22
CA LEU A 8 5.69 5.20 -10.38
C LEU A 8 6.89 5.60 -11.24
N GLY A 9 6.77 6.66 -12.05
CA GLY A 9 7.82 7.05 -13.00
C GLY A 9 8.02 6.06 -14.14
N THR A 10 7.13 5.07 -14.28
CA THR A 10 7.18 4.00 -15.28
C THR A 10 5.81 3.82 -15.93
N THR A 11 5.79 3.28 -17.15
CA THR A 11 4.54 2.93 -17.83
C THR A 11 4.17 1.49 -17.47
N VAL A 12 3.09 1.32 -16.71
CA VAL A 12 2.46 0.01 -16.51
C VAL A 12 1.64 -0.31 -17.76
N LYS A 13 2.00 -1.38 -18.47
CA LYS A 13 1.29 -1.84 -19.67
C LYS A 13 0.34 -2.97 -19.30
N ILE A 14 -0.96 -2.70 -19.33
CA ILE A 14 -1.99 -3.70 -19.06
C ILE A 14 -2.52 -4.23 -20.40
N ASN A 15 -2.36 -5.54 -20.63
CA ASN A 15 -2.90 -6.22 -21.81
C ASN A 15 -4.35 -6.66 -21.55
N LYS A 16 -5.16 -6.76 -22.62
CA LYS A 16 -6.53 -7.27 -22.53
C LYS A 16 -6.51 -8.77 -22.23
N GLY A 17 -7.25 -9.18 -21.20
CA GLY A 17 -7.38 -10.58 -20.79
C GLY A 17 -7.22 -10.74 -19.28
N GLU A 18 -7.07 -11.98 -18.82
CA GLU A 18 -6.66 -12.27 -17.46
C GLU A 18 -5.14 -12.14 -17.34
N GLY A 19 -4.68 -11.63 -16.20
CA GLY A 19 -3.27 -11.45 -15.91
C GLY A 19 -3.07 -11.19 -14.42
N ASN A 20 -1.81 -11.18 -14.00
CA ASN A 20 -1.46 -10.92 -12.62
C ASN A 20 -0.64 -9.63 -12.52
N ALA A 21 -0.81 -8.89 -11.44
CA ALA A 21 0.02 -7.74 -11.11
C ALA A 21 0.62 -7.92 -9.72
N LEU A 22 1.93 -7.67 -9.61
CA LEU A 22 2.64 -7.63 -8.35
C LEU A 22 2.86 -6.17 -7.95
N ILE A 23 2.34 -5.78 -6.79
CA ILE A 23 2.55 -4.45 -6.20
C ILE A 23 3.52 -4.62 -5.02
N THR A 24 4.65 -3.92 -5.08
CA THR A 24 5.65 -3.91 -4.00
C THR A 24 5.77 -2.50 -3.44
N ILE A 25 5.57 -2.35 -2.14
CA ILE A 25 5.78 -1.10 -1.40
C ILE A 25 6.89 -1.36 -0.40
N GLU A 26 8.06 -0.76 -0.62
CA GLU A 26 9.18 -0.81 0.33
C GLU A 26 8.93 0.20 1.45
N ASP A 27 9.40 -0.13 2.66
CA ASP A 27 9.26 0.69 3.87
C ASP A 27 7.82 1.16 4.13
N PHE A 28 6.99 0.27 4.69
CA PHE A 28 5.61 0.55 5.08
C PHE A 28 5.47 0.75 6.60
N PRO A 29 5.90 1.90 7.16
CA PRO A 29 5.91 2.12 8.61
C PRO A 29 4.49 2.19 9.17
N LEU A 30 4.12 1.15 9.92
CA LEU A 30 2.94 1.10 10.76
C LEU A 30 3.39 0.83 12.19
N PHE A 31 3.12 1.77 13.08
CA PHE A 31 3.62 1.76 14.47
C PHE A 31 2.54 1.42 15.50
N ALA A 32 1.26 1.49 15.12
CA ALA A 32 0.18 1.13 16.05
C ALA A 32 -0.10 -0.38 15.95
N SER A 33 -0.22 -1.04 17.11
CA SER A 33 -0.61 -2.45 17.21
C SER A 33 -2.11 -2.63 16.95
N GLU A 34 -2.53 -2.41 15.71
CA GLU A 34 -3.94 -2.37 15.31
C GLU A 34 -4.21 -3.25 14.09
N GLU A 35 -5.50 -3.39 13.78
CA GLU A 35 -5.96 -4.04 12.55
C GLU A 35 -6.15 -2.98 11.46
N TYR A 36 -5.56 -3.24 10.30
CA TYR A 36 -5.64 -2.38 9.13
C TYR A 36 -6.32 -3.12 7.99
N TRP A 37 -7.06 -2.35 7.19
CA TRP A 37 -7.71 -2.81 5.98
C TRP A 37 -7.10 -2.13 4.77
N VAL A 38 -6.92 -2.90 3.70
CA VAL A 38 -6.49 -2.39 2.40
C VAL A 38 -7.67 -2.42 1.45
N ASN A 39 -8.03 -1.25 0.94
CA ASN A 39 -9.01 -1.09 -0.13
C ASN A 39 -8.25 -0.85 -1.44
N LEU A 40 -8.65 -1.53 -2.50
CA LEU A 40 -8.07 -1.34 -3.83
C LEU A 40 -9.04 -0.55 -4.70
N TYR A 41 -8.51 0.46 -5.39
CA TYR A 41 -9.23 1.28 -6.35
C TYR A 41 -8.51 1.14 -7.68
N LEU A 42 -9.14 0.46 -8.64
CA LEU A 42 -8.56 0.07 -9.92
C LEU A 42 -9.28 0.78 -11.05
N GLY A 43 -8.62 1.72 -11.72
CA GLY A 43 -9.21 2.42 -12.84
C GLY A 43 -8.52 3.74 -13.15
N ASP A 44 -9.09 4.46 -14.11
CA ASP A 44 -8.63 5.80 -14.47
C ASP A 44 -9.13 6.83 -13.45
N GLN A 45 -8.55 8.05 -13.47
CA GLN A 45 -9.00 9.19 -12.66
C GLN A 45 -10.41 9.71 -13.01
N GLY A 46 -11.19 8.95 -13.79
CA GLY A 46 -12.57 9.25 -14.16
C GLY A 46 -13.60 8.54 -13.27
N PRO A 47 -14.90 8.57 -13.62
CA PRO A 47 -15.95 7.89 -12.87
C PRO A 47 -15.88 6.35 -12.97
N ASN A 48 -15.07 5.82 -13.89
CA ASN A 48 -14.96 4.41 -14.18
C ASN A 48 -13.75 3.83 -13.44
N TYR A 49 -13.95 3.48 -12.18
CA TYR A 49 -13.01 2.69 -11.40
C TYR A 49 -13.75 1.58 -10.68
N GLU A 50 -13.11 0.42 -10.61
CA GLU A 50 -13.54 -0.69 -9.79
C GLU A 50 -13.01 -0.52 -8.37
N ILE A 51 -13.85 -0.82 -7.39
CA ILE A 51 -13.48 -0.74 -5.98
C ILE A 51 -13.57 -2.14 -5.40
N LEU A 52 -12.48 -2.58 -4.79
CA LEU A 52 -12.47 -3.76 -3.93
C LEU A 52 -12.23 -3.29 -2.49
N GLU A 53 -13.32 -3.13 -1.75
CA GLU A 53 -13.27 -2.79 -0.33
C GLU A 53 -12.85 -4.01 0.50
N ASN A 54 -12.07 -3.78 1.56
CA ASN A 54 -11.58 -4.79 2.47
C ASN A 54 -10.83 -5.95 1.78
N ALA A 55 -10.12 -5.65 0.69
CA ALA A 55 -9.38 -6.61 -0.11
C ALA A 55 -8.36 -7.43 0.70
N LEU A 56 -7.78 -6.81 1.73
CA LEU A 56 -6.86 -7.46 2.66
C LEU A 56 -7.06 -6.89 4.07
N LYS A 57 -6.94 -7.75 5.08
CA LYS A 57 -6.81 -7.38 6.48
C LYS A 57 -5.42 -7.77 6.99
N VAL A 58 -4.72 -6.83 7.62
CA VAL A 58 -3.43 -7.08 8.28
C VAL A 58 -3.49 -6.63 9.73
N LYS A 59 -2.82 -7.37 10.62
CA LYS A 59 -2.67 -6.99 12.02
C LYS A 59 -1.20 -6.68 12.28
N VAL A 60 -0.93 -5.48 12.80
CA VAL A 60 0.41 -5.09 13.22
C VAL A 60 0.57 -5.46 14.69
N ILE A 61 1.70 -6.09 15.00
CA ILE A 61 2.10 -6.42 16.36
C ILE A 61 3.35 -5.60 16.65
N GLY A 62 3.18 -4.48 17.33
CA GLY A 62 4.29 -3.65 17.79
C GLY A 62 4.98 -4.28 18.99
N GLU A 63 6.29 -4.45 18.90
CA GLU A 63 7.16 -4.90 19.98
C GLU A 63 8.12 -3.78 20.39
N ASP A 64 8.39 -3.64 21.69
CA ASP A 64 9.39 -2.70 22.20
C ASP A 64 10.80 -3.27 22.03
N VAL A 65 11.29 -3.22 20.79
CA VAL A 65 12.59 -3.77 20.39
C VAL A 65 13.75 -3.20 21.22
N PHE A 66 13.61 -1.97 21.72
CA PHE A 66 14.66 -1.27 22.47
C PHE A 66 14.47 -1.29 23.99
N GLY A 67 13.42 -1.95 24.51
CA GLY A 67 13.11 -1.97 25.95
C GLY A 67 12.90 -0.59 26.56
N SER A 68 12.52 0.40 25.75
CA SER A 68 12.43 1.80 26.13
C SER A 68 11.18 2.14 26.95
N GLY A 69 10.16 1.28 26.89
CA GLY A 69 8.82 1.51 27.43
C GLY A 69 8.06 2.66 26.75
N ARG A 70 8.65 3.29 25.73
CA ARG A 70 8.07 4.45 25.04
C ARG A 70 7.31 3.98 23.81
N LYS A 71 6.02 4.27 23.77
CA LYS A 71 5.22 4.07 22.56
C LYS A 71 5.66 5.04 21.49
N LEU A 72 5.81 4.54 20.26
CA LEU A 72 5.95 5.41 19.09
C LEU A 72 4.63 6.15 18.88
N ASP A 73 4.73 7.45 18.62
CA ASP A 73 3.56 8.28 18.36
C ASP A 73 2.91 7.82 17.05
N THR A 74 1.63 7.47 17.09
CA THR A 74 0.89 7.05 15.90
C THR A 74 0.73 8.18 14.89
N ALA A 75 0.86 9.44 15.32
CA ALA A 75 0.96 10.59 14.43
C ALA A 75 2.20 10.51 13.49
N TRP A 76 3.18 9.67 13.82
CA TRP A 76 4.34 9.43 12.95
C TRP A 76 4.10 8.33 11.92
N ASN A 77 2.95 7.63 11.95
CA ASN A 77 2.55 6.74 10.87
C ASN A 77 2.47 7.56 9.58
N ARG A 78 3.51 7.45 8.78
CA ARG A 78 3.62 8.17 7.51
C ARG A 78 4.15 7.20 6.50
N ILE A 79 3.32 6.87 5.52
CA ILE A 79 3.80 6.17 4.35
C ILE A 79 4.69 7.13 3.57
N ILE A 80 6.01 6.99 3.74
CA ILE A 80 7.01 7.69 2.96
C ILE A 80 7.35 6.79 1.78
N HIS A 81 6.72 7.06 0.64
CA HIS A 81 6.91 6.29 -0.59
C HIS A 81 8.32 6.52 -1.16
N ARG A 82 9.29 5.71 -0.73
CA ARG A 82 10.66 5.72 -1.28
C ARG A 82 10.77 4.91 -2.57
N ASN A 83 10.09 3.75 -2.61
CA ASN A 83 10.12 2.86 -3.75
C ASN A 83 8.82 2.06 -3.81
N ILE A 84 7.98 2.37 -4.79
CA ILE A 84 6.77 1.59 -5.08
C ILE A 84 6.91 1.06 -6.51
N LYS A 85 6.72 -0.24 -6.68
CA LYS A 85 6.83 -0.92 -7.97
C LYS A 85 5.53 -1.65 -8.28
N ILE A 86 5.15 -1.61 -9.55
CA ILE A 86 4.07 -2.43 -10.10
C ILE A 86 4.63 -3.18 -11.30
N GLU A 87 4.53 -4.50 -11.26
CA GLU A 87 4.98 -5.39 -12.32
C GLU A 87 3.79 -6.22 -12.80
N THR A 88 3.53 -6.20 -14.11
CA THR A 88 2.56 -7.09 -14.74
C THR A 88 3.27 -8.39 -15.10
N LEU A 89 2.74 -9.53 -14.64
CA LEU A 89 3.30 -10.86 -14.85
C LEU A 89 2.68 -11.56 -16.05
#